data_AF-A0A8J6JY07-F1
#
_entry.id   AF-A0A8J6JY07-F1
#
_cell.length_a   1.000
_cell.length_b   1.000
_cell.length_c   1.000
_cell.angle_alpha   90.00
_cell.angle_beta   90.00
_cell.angle_gamma   90.00
#
_symmetry.space_group_name_H-M   'P 1'
#
loop_
_entity.id
_entity.type
_entity.pdbx_description
1 polymer ?
#
loop_
_entity_poly.entity_id
_entity_poly.type
_entity_poly.pdbx_seq_one_letter_code
_entity_poly.pdbx_strand_id
1 'polypeptide(L)'
;GEAHGWLPGDYGSSGALPPWQQDHFASVTAIAAVRGDADARAVLDWMGNFIVGRFLSRERGFDPHDGAAYLIAISPENARDRPYRSWSEIAGATRARGWANAGGWAKTEGNYAQLAIASLAAFVDATGSEAAGRAHGWLTQANAPFTQRANYVSGPKLSIVPMARRRGAGGRCAS
;
A
#
# COMPACT_ATOMS: atom_id res chain seq x y z
N GLY A 1 10.16 4.96 -13.86
CA GLY A 1 10.43 3.53 -14.09
C GLY A 1 9.19 2.73 -13.72
N GLU A 2 9.30 1.41 -13.57
CA GLU A 2 8.19 0.51 -13.24
C GLU A 2 7.54 0.81 -11.88
N ALA A 3 8.33 1.30 -10.92
CA ALA A 3 7.89 1.54 -9.54
C ALA A 3 7.63 3.04 -9.23
N HIS A 4 7.19 3.82 -10.22
CA HIS A 4 6.80 5.22 -9.99
C HIS A 4 5.45 5.32 -9.25
N GLY A 5 5.03 6.53 -8.90
CA GLY A 5 3.75 6.76 -8.21
C GLY A 5 3.86 6.90 -6.69
N TRP A 6 5.03 7.25 -6.17
CA TRP A 6 5.22 7.59 -4.76
C TRP A 6 5.62 9.06 -4.64
N LEU A 7 5.15 9.71 -3.59
CA LEU A 7 5.51 11.09 -3.26
C LEU A 7 6.97 11.14 -2.79
N PRO A 8 7.79 12.04 -3.36
CA PRO A 8 9.16 12.23 -2.91
C PRO A 8 9.27 12.56 -1.43
N GLY A 9 10.22 11.93 -0.76
CA GLY A 9 10.53 12.15 0.65
C GLY A 9 11.27 10.94 1.22
N ASP A 10 12.29 11.20 2.03
CA ASP A 10 12.98 10.19 2.80
C ASP A 10 12.64 10.27 4.29
N TYR A 11 12.75 9.15 4.99
CA TYR A 11 12.49 9.09 6.42
C TYR A 11 13.56 8.28 7.14
N GLY A 12 14.17 8.88 8.15
CA GLY A 12 15.18 8.26 9.02
C GLY A 12 16.53 7.99 8.37
N SER A 13 16.57 7.65 7.07
CA SER A 13 17.79 7.38 6.31
C SER A 13 17.64 7.80 4.85
N SER A 14 18.73 8.25 4.23
CA SER A 14 18.70 8.73 2.85
C SER A 14 18.26 7.62 1.87
N GLY A 15 17.33 7.96 0.99
CA GLY A 15 16.73 7.03 0.03
C GLY A 15 15.84 5.95 0.65
N ALA A 16 15.43 6.11 1.91
CA ALA A 16 14.44 5.25 2.56
C ALA A 16 13.04 5.86 2.40
N LEU A 17 12.12 5.11 1.80
CA LEU A 17 10.71 5.49 1.70
C LEU A 17 9.90 4.64 2.68
N PRO A 18 9.10 5.25 3.57
CA PRO A 18 8.11 4.54 4.35
C PRO A 18 6.82 4.31 3.55
N PRO A 19 6.45 3.06 3.21
CA PRO A 19 5.21 2.78 2.49
C PRO A 19 3.96 3.29 3.23
N TRP A 20 3.98 3.27 4.57
CA TRP A 20 2.87 3.72 5.40
C TRP A 20 2.54 5.23 5.23
N GLN A 21 3.51 6.09 4.91
CA GLN A 21 3.22 7.50 4.62
C GLN A 21 2.45 7.65 3.31
N GLN A 22 2.81 6.86 2.31
CA GLN A 22 2.11 6.84 1.02
C GLN A 22 0.67 6.35 1.18
N ASP A 23 0.46 5.36 2.06
CA ASP A 23 -0.86 4.83 2.35
C ASP A 23 -1.79 5.84 3.04
N HIS A 24 -1.26 6.63 3.98
CA HIS A 24 -2.02 7.72 4.59
C HIS A 24 -2.44 8.76 3.57
N PHE A 25 -1.51 9.21 2.72
CA PHE A 25 -1.81 10.18 1.68
C PHE A 25 -2.87 9.64 0.71
N ALA A 26 -2.66 8.43 0.17
CA ALA A 26 -3.61 7.80 -0.74
C ALA A 26 -5.00 7.63 -0.12
N SER A 27 -5.09 7.32 1.19
CA SER A 27 -6.38 7.20 1.88
C SER A 27 -7.15 8.52 1.94
N VAL A 28 -6.45 9.64 2.23
CA VAL A 28 -7.08 10.97 2.30
C VAL A 28 -7.44 11.46 0.90
N THR A 29 -6.55 11.29 -0.07
CA THR A 29 -6.79 11.67 -1.48
C THR A 29 -7.95 10.88 -2.07
N ALA A 30 -8.12 9.60 -1.70
CA ALA A 30 -9.28 8.80 -2.09
C ALA A 30 -10.61 9.39 -1.61
N ILE A 31 -10.66 9.98 -0.42
CA ILE A 31 -11.88 10.64 0.08
C ILE A 31 -12.23 11.85 -0.78
N ALA A 32 -11.24 12.66 -1.18
CA ALA A 32 -11.46 13.80 -2.07
C ALA A 32 -11.93 13.33 -3.46
N ALA A 33 -11.29 12.31 -4.02
CA ALA A 33 -11.66 11.75 -5.32
C ALA A 33 -13.09 11.19 -5.34
N VAL A 34 -13.51 10.47 -4.29
CA VAL A 34 -14.89 9.96 -4.15
C VAL A 34 -15.93 11.10 -4.09
N ARG A 35 -15.52 12.29 -3.63
CA ARG A 35 -16.38 13.49 -3.60
C ARG A 35 -16.40 14.26 -4.92
N GLY A 36 -15.76 13.74 -5.96
CA GLY A 36 -15.75 14.34 -7.30
C GLY A 36 -14.56 15.26 -7.58
N ASP A 37 -13.53 15.28 -6.73
CA ASP A 37 -12.30 16.01 -7.03
C ASP A 37 -11.48 15.27 -8.10
N ALA A 38 -11.42 15.86 -9.29
CA ALA A 38 -10.75 15.28 -10.45
C ALA A 38 -9.22 15.26 -10.31
N ASP A 39 -8.63 16.25 -9.63
CA ASP A 39 -7.19 16.31 -9.43
C ASP A 39 -6.75 15.26 -8.42
N ALA A 40 -7.52 15.08 -7.35
CA ALA A 40 -7.31 13.98 -6.40
C ALA A 40 -7.38 12.62 -7.11
N ARG A 41 -8.35 12.44 -8.01
CA ARG A 41 -8.45 11.23 -8.83
C ARG A 41 -7.21 11.02 -9.72
N ALA A 42 -6.76 12.06 -10.41
CA ALA A 42 -5.58 11.99 -11.26
C ALA A 42 -4.31 11.61 -10.47
N VAL A 43 -4.15 12.17 -9.25
CA VAL A 43 -3.04 11.82 -8.36
C VAL A 43 -3.11 10.35 -7.95
N LEU A 44 -4.29 9.82 -7.60
CA LEU A 44 -4.44 8.40 -7.26
C LEU A 44 -4.11 7.50 -8.44
N ASP A 45 -4.60 7.81 -9.63
CA ASP A 45 -4.33 7.00 -10.83
C ASP A 45 -2.81 6.95 -11.11
N TRP A 46 -2.08 8.06 -10.91
CA TRP A 46 -0.62 8.07 -10.96
C TRP A 46 0.03 7.25 -9.82
N MET A 47 -0.48 7.38 -8.59
CA MET A 47 0.02 6.63 -7.44
C MET A 47 -0.23 5.13 -7.51
N GLY A 48 -1.20 4.70 -8.32
CA GLY A 48 -1.61 3.30 -8.45
C GLY A 48 -0.44 2.37 -8.77
N ASN A 49 0.54 2.83 -9.55
CA ASN A 49 1.74 2.05 -9.82
C ASN A 49 2.50 1.68 -8.55
N PHE A 50 2.61 2.57 -7.57
CA PHE A 50 3.27 2.25 -6.31
C PHE A 50 2.32 1.56 -5.31
N ILE A 51 1.16 2.15 -5.04
CA ILE A 51 0.21 1.70 -4.00
C ILE A 51 -0.25 0.26 -4.26
N VAL A 52 -0.56 -0.04 -5.52
CA VAL A 52 -0.98 -1.39 -5.95
C VAL A 52 0.23 -2.24 -6.32
N GLY A 53 1.20 -1.67 -7.05
CA GLY A 53 2.31 -2.43 -7.61
C GLY A 53 3.20 -3.08 -6.56
N ARG A 54 3.37 -2.50 -5.37
CA ARG A 54 4.15 -3.10 -4.28
C ARG A 54 3.61 -4.45 -3.79
N PHE A 55 2.37 -4.81 -4.13
CA PHE A 55 1.79 -6.12 -3.81
C PHE A 55 1.64 -7.05 -5.00
N LEU A 56 1.71 -6.53 -6.23
CA LEU A 56 1.50 -7.30 -7.46
C LEU A 56 2.74 -7.45 -8.35
N SER A 57 3.90 -7.01 -7.88
CA SER A 57 5.16 -7.02 -8.66
C SER A 57 6.10 -8.17 -8.30
N ARG A 58 5.57 -9.30 -7.80
CA ARG A 58 6.36 -10.50 -7.51
C ARG A 58 7.15 -10.99 -8.72
N GLU A 59 6.51 -11.06 -9.88
CA GLU A 59 7.14 -11.49 -11.13
C GLU A 59 8.22 -10.49 -11.61
N ARG A 60 8.20 -9.25 -11.11
CA ARG A 60 9.22 -8.22 -11.33
C ARG A 60 10.28 -8.17 -10.22
N GLY A 61 10.33 -9.20 -9.37
CA GLY A 61 11.38 -9.38 -8.37
C GLY A 61 11.15 -8.68 -7.03
N PHE A 62 9.94 -8.16 -6.75
CA PHE A 62 9.61 -7.53 -5.48
C PHE A 62 8.67 -8.40 -4.65
N ASP A 63 9.08 -8.76 -3.43
CA ASP A 63 8.25 -9.58 -2.54
C ASP A 63 7.03 -8.78 -2.05
N PRO A 64 5.80 -9.25 -2.28
CA PRO A 64 4.60 -8.56 -1.79
C PRO A 64 4.58 -8.30 -0.28
N HIS A 65 5.32 -9.08 0.52
CA HIS A 65 5.48 -8.80 1.94
C HIS A 65 6.23 -7.48 2.19
N ASP A 66 7.25 -7.16 1.40
CA ASP A 66 8.00 -5.90 1.50
C ASP A 66 7.11 -4.69 1.20
N GLY A 67 5.96 -4.90 0.55
CA GLY A 67 4.96 -3.87 0.34
C GLY A 67 4.48 -3.24 1.65
N ALA A 68 4.45 -3.97 2.76
CA ALA A 68 4.07 -3.46 4.08
C ALA A 68 5.25 -3.31 5.07
N ALA A 69 6.50 -3.40 4.59
CA ALA A 69 7.67 -3.13 5.43
C ALA A 69 7.66 -1.69 5.96
N TYR A 70 8.33 -1.45 7.09
CA TYR A 70 8.46 -0.11 7.67
C TYR A 70 9.17 0.87 6.72
N LEU A 71 10.24 0.40 6.07
CA LEU A 71 11.02 1.15 5.09
C LEU A 71 11.35 0.28 3.88
N ILE A 72 11.40 0.90 2.70
CA ILE A 72 11.98 0.33 1.48
C ILE A 72 13.01 1.29 0.89
N ALA A 73 13.96 0.77 0.12
CA ALA A 73 15.00 1.58 -0.52
C ALA A 73 14.57 2.02 -1.92
N ILE A 74 14.37 3.33 -2.11
CA ILE A 74 13.92 3.93 -3.39
C ILE A 74 15.04 4.59 -4.19
N SER A 75 16.19 4.85 -3.56
CA SER A 75 17.38 5.40 -4.21
C SER A 75 18.63 5.01 -3.41
N PRO A 76 19.82 5.06 -4.03
CA PRO A 76 21.08 4.91 -3.31
C PRO A 76 21.23 6.01 -2.25
N GLU A 77 21.82 5.67 -1.11
CA GLU A 77 21.98 6.58 0.03
C GLU A 77 22.76 7.86 -0.34
N ASN A 78 23.72 7.72 -1.26
CA ASN A 78 24.58 8.80 -1.76
C ASN A 78 24.11 9.41 -3.10
N ALA A 79 22.93 9.01 -3.62
CA ALA A 79 22.45 9.47 -4.92
C ALA A 79 20.92 9.56 -4.97
N ARG A 80 20.34 10.37 -4.07
CA ARG A 80 18.87 10.51 -3.93
C ARG A 80 18.17 10.95 -5.22
N ASP A 81 18.82 11.77 -6.03
CA ASP A 81 18.27 12.30 -7.29
C ASP A 81 18.29 11.24 -8.43
N ARG A 82 18.75 10.03 -8.12
CA ARG A 82 18.80 8.87 -9.02
C ARG A 82 17.97 7.73 -8.43
N PRO A 83 16.63 7.87 -8.38
CA PRO A 83 15.77 6.81 -7.87
C PRO A 83 15.91 5.54 -8.70
N TYR A 84 15.80 4.40 -8.03
CA TYR A 84 15.69 3.09 -8.66
C TYR A 84 14.48 3.08 -9.60
N ARG A 85 14.64 2.40 -10.74
CA ARG A 85 13.67 2.43 -11.84
C ARG A 85 12.90 1.13 -11.95
N SER A 86 13.35 0.03 -11.35
CA SER A 86 12.61 -1.24 -11.33
C SER A 86 12.25 -1.70 -9.92
N TRP A 87 11.26 -2.59 -9.86
CA TRP A 87 10.88 -3.28 -8.63
C TRP A 87 12.01 -4.17 -8.07
N SER A 88 12.79 -4.80 -8.95
CA SER A 88 13.92 -5.65 -8.58
C SER A 88 15.08 -4.86 -7.96
N GLU A 89 15.37 -3.65 -8.45
CA GLU A 89 16.38 -2.76 -7.86
C GLU A 89 15.98 -2.34 -6.45
N ILE A 90 14.72 -1.93 -6.26
CA ILE A 90 14.16 -1.57 -4.95
C ILE A 90 14.25 -2.78 -4.01
N ALA A 91 13.86 -3.97 -4.44
CA ALA A 91 13.91 -5.18 -3.62
C ALA A 91 15.35 -5.55 -3.23
N GLY A 92 16.28 -5.50 -4.18
CA GLY A 92 17.69 -5.77 -3.95
C GLY A 92 18.29 -4.81 -2.92
N ALA A 93 18.05 -3.51 -3.09
CA ALA A 93 18.53 -2.48 -2.17
C ALA A 93 17.87 -2.57 -0.79
N THR A 94 16.56 -2.84 -0.73
CA THR A 94 15.81 -3.02 0.52
C THR A 94 16.37 -4.21 1.32
N ARG A 95 16.69 -5.31 0.64
CA ARG A 95 17.35 -6.47 1.25
C ARG A 95 18.77 -6.16 1.71
N ALA A 96 19.58 -5.48 0.89
CA ALA A 96 20.94 -5.10 1.24
C ALA A 96 21.02 -4.22 2.50
N ARG A 97 19.99 -3.40 2.74
CA ARG A 97 19.86 -2.56 3.94
C ARG A 97 19.24 -3.27 5.14
N GLY A 98 18.84 -4.55 5.00
CA GLY A 98 18.21 -5.31 6.07
C GLY A 98 16.80 -4.83 6.42
N TRP A 99 16.10 -4.18 5.47
CA TRP A 99 14.73 -3.66 5.64
C TRP A 99 13.66 -4.58 5.04
N ALA A 100 14.05 -5.62 4.32
CA ALA A 100 13.13 -6.58 3.74
C ALA A 100 12.48 -7.48 4.82
N ASN A 101 11.20 -7.78 4.63
CA ASN A 101 10.42 -8.74 5.39
C ASN A 101 10.84 -10.20 5.15
N ALA A 102 11.63 -10.47 4.10
CA ALA A 102 12.20 -11.78 3.77
C ALA A 102 11.17 -12.92 3.69
N GLY A 103 10.05 -12.68 3.00
CA GLY A 103 8.97 -13.67 2.83
C GLY A 103 8.02 -13.82 4.02
N GLY A 104 8.25 -13.09 5.12
CA GLY A 104 7.38 -13.04 6.29
C GLY A 104 6.91 -11.63 6.60
N TRP A 105 6.95 -11.24 7.88
CA TRP A 105 6.52 -9.90 8.34
C TRP A 105 7.52 -9.28 9.30
N ALA A 106 8.79 -9.70 9.24
CA ALA A 106 9.84 -9.37 10.22
C ALA A 106 10.15 -7.87 10.36
N LYS A 107 9.80 -7.07 9.35
CA LYS A 107 10.00 -5.63 9.23
C LYS A 107 8.68 -4.87 9.13
N THR A 108 7.56 -5.55 9.36
CA THR A 108 6.23 -4.95 9.44
C THR A 108 5.94 -4.63 10.90
N GLU A 109 6.31 -3.43 11.31
CA GLU A 109 6.25 -3.02 12.71
C GLU A 109 4.90 -2.39 13.02
N GLY A 110 4.01 -3.13 13.68
CA GLY A 110 2.69 -2.61 14.03
C GLY A 110 1.67 -2.71 12.89
N ASN A 111 0.84 -1.69 12.72
CA ASN A 111 -0.40 -1.77 11.94
C ASN A 111 -0.25 -1.43 10.45
N TYR A 112 0.94 -1.48 9.86
CA TYR A 112 1.17 -1.06 8.46
C TYR A 112 0.42 -1.92 7.44
N ALA A 113 0.31 -3.22 7.67
CA ALA A 113 -0.51 -4.07 6.81
C ALA A 113 -2.01 -3.72 6.91
N GLN A 114 -2.49 -3.39 8.12
CA GLN A 114 -3.87 -2.91 8.33
C GLN A 114 -4.11 -1.58 7.59
N LEU A 115 -3.15 -0.65 7.65
CA LEU A 115 -3.19 0.61 6.92
C LEU A 115 -3.18 0.41 5.41
N ALA A 116 -2.34 -0.50 4.90
CA ALA A 116 -2.30 -0.83 3.48
C ALA A 116 -3.62 -1.45 3.00
N ILE A 117 -4.26 -2.33 3.80
CA ILE A 117 -5.60 -2.86 3.49
C ILE A 117 -6.60 -1.71 3.37
N ALA A 118 -6.62 -0.81 4.36
CA ALA A 118 -7.53 0.34 4.37
C ALA A 118 -7.31 1.28 3.18
N SER A 119 -6.05 1.56 2.84
CA SER A 119 -5.68 2.40 1.70
C SER A 119 -6.08 1.75 0.38
N LEU A 120 -5.81 0.46 0.18
CA LEU A 120 -6.24 -0.28 -1.00
C LEU A 120 -7.76 -0.33 -1.13
N ALA A 121 -8.49 -0.45 -0.02
CA ALA A 121 -9.95 -0.39 -0.03
C ALA A 121 -10.47 0.97 -0.49
N ALA A 122 -9.93 2.06 0.06
CA ALA A 122 -10.27 3.42 -0.35
C ALA A 122 -9.89 3.67 -1.82
N PHE A 123 -8.74 3.15 -2.26
CA PHE A 123 -8.29 3.23 -3.64
C PHE A 123 -9.25 2.52 -4.61
N VAL A 124 -9.74 1.33 -4.26
CA VAL A 124 -10.77 0.62 -5.04
C VAL A 124 -12.03 1.48 -5.16
N ASP A 125 -12.50 2.07 -4.07
CA ASP A 125 -13.72 2.88 -4.08
C ASP A 125 -13.58 4.17 -4.90
N ALA A 126 -12.40 4.81 -4.86
CA ALA A 126 -12.13 6.04 -5.61
C ALA A 126 -11.88 5.81 -7.11
N THR A 127 -11.26 4.68 -7.47
CA THR A 127 -10.75 4.46 -8.83
C THR A 127 -11.49 3.40 -9.63
N GLY A 128 -12.13 2.43 -8.95
CA GLY A 128 -12.65 1.21 -9.57
C GLY A 128 -11.57 0.20 -9.98
N SER A 129 -10.32 0.37 -9.53
CA SER A 129 -9.19 -0.46 -9.96
C SER A 129 -9.33 -1.93 -9.53
N GLU A 130 -9.49 -2.83 -10.51
CA GLU A 130 -9.48 -4.28 -10.26
C GLU A 130 -8.13 -4.76 -9.70
N ALA A 131 -7.03 -4.14 -10.14
CA ALA A 131 -5.70 -4.46 -9.63
C ALA A 131 -5.59 -4.12 -8.13
N ALA A 132 -6.11 -2.97 -7.71
CA ALA A 132 -6.21 -2.63 -6.29
C ALA A 132 -7.07 -3.65 -5.53
N GLY A 133 -8.16 -4.14 -6.14
CA GLY A 133 -8.99 -5.21 -5.59
C GLY A 133 -8.24 -6.53 -5.39
N ARG A 134 -7.37 -6.91 -6.34
CA ARG A 134 -6.51 -8.10 -6.21
C ARG A 134 -5.45 -7.92 -5.12
N ALA A 135 -4.79 -6.77 -5.07
CA ALA A 135 -3.81 -6.44 -4.03
C ALA A 135 -4.45 -6.48 -2.63
N HIS A 136 -5.63 -5.87 -2.48
CA HIS A 136 -6.42 -5.92 -1.25
C HIS A 136 -6.76 -7.37 -0.88
N GLY A 137 -7.27 -8.15 -1.84
CA GLY A 137 -7.60 -9.56 -1.64
C GLY A 137 -6.42 -10.37 -1.13
N TRP A 138 -5.26 -10.25 -1.79
CA TRP A 138 -4.03 -10.91 -1.37
C TRP A 138 -3.65 -10.52 0.07
N LEU A 139 -3.56 -9.23 0.38
CA LEU A 139 -3.07 -8.78 1.68
C LEU A 139 -4.01 -9.19 2.83
N THR A 140 -5.33 -9.19 2.60
CA THR A 140 -6.31 -9.69 3.61
C THR A 140 -6.16 -11.18 3.92
N GLN A 141 -5.57 -11.97 3.01
CA GLN A 141 -5.36 -13.41 3.16
C GLN A 141 -3.93 -13.75 3.58
N ALA A 142 -3.01 -12.78 3.56
CA ALA A 142 -1.58 -12.99 3.79
C ALA A 142 -1.21 -13.12 5.29
N ASN A 143 -2.19 -13.09 6.20
CA ASN A 143 -2.00 -13.23 7.65
C ASN A 143 -0.98 -12.25 8.24
N ALA A 144 -0.98 -11.01 7.76
CA ALA A 144 -0.10 -9.97 8.28
C ALA A 144 -0.44 -9.60 9.74
N PRO A 145 0.52 -9.05 10.50
CA PRO A 145 0.28 -8.54 11.85
C PRO A 145 -0.89 -7.56 11.90
N PHE A 146 -1.68 -7.64 12.97
CA PHE A 146 -2.80 -6.74 13.26
C PHE A 146 -3.97 -6.75 12.24
N THR A 147 -4.01 -7.66 11.27
CA THR A 147 -5.11 -7.74 10.29
C THR A 147 -6.22 -8.73 10.65
N GLN A 148 -6.09 -9.44 11.77
CA GLN A 148 -7.12 -10.38 12.24
C GLN A 148 -8.31 -9.66 12.91
N ARG A 149 -9.50 -10.26 12.84
CA ARG A 149 -10.76 -9.71 13.39
C ARG A 149 -10.62 -9.21 14.82
N ALA A 150 -9.92 -9.94 15.69
CA ALA A 150 -9.71 -9.57 17.08
C ALA A 150 -9.06 -8.18 17.24
N ASN A 151 -8.14 -7.81 16.34
CA ASN A 151 -7.47 -6.50 16.37
C ASN A 151 -8.43 -5.36 16.01
N TYR A 152 -9.35 -5.57 15.07
CA TYR A 152 -10.37 -4.57 14.73
C TYR A 152 -11.43 -4.43 15.83
N VAL A 153 -11.69 -5.48 16.62
CA VAL A 153 -12.62 -5.43 17.77
C VAL A 153 -12.00 -4.67 18.93
N SER A 154 -10.72 -4.89 19.25
CA SER A 154 -10.02 -4.22 20.36
C SER A 154 -9.60 -2.78 20.04
N GLY A 155 -9.40 -2.45 18.76
CA GLY A 155 -9.05 -1.12 18.29
C GLY A 155 -9.54 -0.90 16.86
N PRO A 156 -10.75 -0.34 16.63
CA PRO A 156 -11.36 -0.25 15.31
C PRO A 156 -10.73 0.79 14.36
N LYS A 157 -9.47 1.18 14.62
CA LYS A 157 -8.69 2.04 13.72
C LYS A 157 -8.58 1.34 12.36
N LEU A 158 -8.71 2.09 11.28
CA LEU A 158 -8.47 1.61 9.91
C LEU A 158 -9.37 0.44 9.46
N SER A 159 -10.55 0.25 10.07
CA SER A 159 -11.57 -0.71 9.61
C SER A 159 -12.30 -0.20 8.37
N ILE A 160 -11.57 -0.13 7.24
CA ILE A 160 -12.06 0.35 5.95
C ILE A 160 -12.06 -0.83 4.99
N VAL A 161 -13.21 -1.07 4.34
CA VAL A 161 -13.40 -2.14 3.36
C VAL A 161 -14.10 -1.57 2.12
N PRO A 162 -13.87 -2.12 0.91
CA PRO A 162 -14.48 -1.60 -0.31
C PRO A 162 -16.02 -1.55 -0.22
N MET A 163 -16.64 -0.46 -0.66
CA MET A 163 -18.09 -0.24 -0.58
C MET A 163 -18.90 -1.33 -1.29
N ALA A 164 -18.42 -1.85 -2.42
CA ALA A 164 -19.07 -2.96 -3.13
C ALA A 164 -19.23 -4.21 -2.24
N ARG A 165 -18.25 -4.47 -1.35
CA ARG A 165 -18.30 -5.59 -0.39
C ARG A 165 -19.22 -5.33 0.80
N ARG A 166 -19.49 -4.07 1.14
CA ARG A 166 -20.48 -3.70 2.19
C ARG A 166 -21.91 -3.98 1.72
N ARG A 167 -22.20 -3.77 0.43
CA ARG A 167 -23.53 -4.05 -0.16
C ARG A 167 -23.85 -5.54 -0.28
N GLY A 168 -22.84 -6.39 -0.45
CA GLY A 168 -23.02 -7.85 -0.50
C GLY A 168 -23.37 -8.49 0.86
N ALA A 169 -22.97 -7.88 1.98
CA ALA A 169 -23.27 -8.37 3.33
C ALA A 169 -24.58 -7.81 3.93
N GLY A 170 -25.22 -6.85 3.26
CA GLY A 170 -26.42 -6.14 3.74
C GLY A 170 -27.63 -6.25 2.82
N GLY A 171 -27.66 -7.24 1.93
CA GLY A 171 -28.77 -7.45 1.00
C GLY A 171 -30.03 -7.98 1.69
N ARG A 172 -30.77 -7.11 2.37
CA ARG A 172 -32.24 -7.05 2.53
C ARG A 172 -32.61 -6.04 3.64
N CYS A 173 -32.72 -4.78 3.25
CA CYS A 173 -33.74 -3.88 3.79
C CYS A 173 -34.34 -3.15 2.59
N ALA A 174 -35.33 -3.79 1.96
CA ALA A 174 -36.27 -3.10 1.10
C ALA A 174 -37.48 -2.79 1.98
N SER A 175 -37.70 -1.49 2.20
CA SER A 175 -38.99 -0.91 2.59
C SER A 175 -39.93 -0.85 1.41
#